data_AF-A0A2G9TP34-F1
#
_entry.id   AF-A0A2G9TP34-F1
#
_cell.length_a   1.000
_cell.length_b   1.000
_cell.length_c   1.000
_cell.angle_alpha   90.00
_cell.angle_beta   90.00
_cell.angle_gamma   90.00
#
_symmetry.space_group_name_H-M   'P 1'
#
loop_
_entity.id
_entity.type
_entity.pdbx_description
1 polymer ?
#
loop_
_entity_poly.entity_id
_entity_poly.type
_entity_poly.pdbx_seq_one_letter_code
_entity_poly.pdbx_strand_id
1 'polypeptide(L)'
;MLQFQDERLVAAAVLLEPLQRCIALTAKYASERKLFGSTVLDQQTVHFTLAELQSEVEAVRALLYRAVLSRLNGDDVTLLASMTKLKAGRLARVVTDSCLQVRLSSVAQFS
;
A
#
# COMPACT_ATOMS: atom_id res chain seq x y z
N MET A 1 -10.41 7.49 -26.76
CA MET A 1 -9.52 7.45 -25.58
C MET A 1 -10.24 7.12 -24.26
N LEU A 2 -11.53 6.75 -24.27
CA LEU A 2 -12.28 6.38 -23.04
C LEU A 2 -11.81 5.05 -22.42
N GLN A 3 -11.46 4.06 -23.25
CA GLN A 3 -11.01 2.74 -22.79
C GLN A 3 -9.79 2.80 -21.85
N PHE A 4 -8.86 3.73 -22.09
CA PHE A 4 -7.69 3.91 -21.22
C PHE A 4 -8.03 4.50 -19.84
N GLN A 5 -9.19 5.14 -19.66
CA GLN A 5 -9.61 5.60 -18.33
C GLN A 5 -9.98 4.40 -17.46
N ASP A 6 -10.80 3.50 -18.00
CA ASP A 6 -11.28 2.32 -17.30
C ASP A 6 -10.13 1.34 -16.99
N GLU A 7 -9.22 1.12 -17.96
CA GLU A 7 -8.02 0.30 -17.75
C GLU A 7 -7.12 0.83 -16.62
N ARG A 8 -6.96 2.17 -16.49
CA ARG A 8 -6.16 2.78 -15.41
C ARG A 8 -6.80 2.56 -14.04
N LEU A 9 -8.12 2.68 -13.95
CA LEU A 9 -8.87 2.46 -12.71
C LEU A 9 -8.81 0.99 -12.29
N VAL A 10 -9.04 0.07 -13.23
CA VAL A 10 -8.92 -1.38 -12.97
C VAL A 10 -7.50 -1.73 -12.51
N ALA A 11 -6.48 -1.21 -13.20
CA ALA A 11 -5.09 -1.47 -12.86
C ALA A 11 -4.65 -0.89 -11.50
N ALA A 12 -5.39 0.06 -10.92
CA ALA A 12 -5.20 0.50 -9.55
C ALA A 12 -6.02 -0.36 -8.56
N ALA A 13 -7.25 -0.72 -8.91
CA ALA A 13 -8.13 -1.56 -8.08
C ALA A 13 -7.49 -2.92 -7.76
N VAL A 14 -6.90 -3.58 -8.76
CA VAL A 14 -6.25 -4.89 -8.58
C VAL A 14 -5.03 -4.86 -7.66
N LEU A 15 -4.44 -3.69 -7.42
CA LEU A 15 -3.28 -3.55 -6.54
C LEU A 15 -3.66 -3.40 -5.07
N LEU A 16 -4.85 -2.88 -4.75
CA LEU A 16 -5.21 -2.55 -3.36
C LEU A 16 -5.13 -3.75 -2.42
N GLU A 17 -5.78 -4.86 -2.79
CA GLU A 17 -5.84 -6.07 -1.96
C GLU A 17 -4.44 -6.71 -1.76
N PRO A 18 -3.61 -6.92 -2.79
CA PRO A 18 -2.23 -7.38 -2.61
C PRO A 18 -1.41 -6.52 -1.66
N LEU A 19 -1.54 -5.18 -1.71
CA LEU A 19 -0.78 -4.28 -0.83
C LEU A 19 -1.23 -4.39 0.62
N GLN A 20 -2.54 -4.41 0.88
CA GLN A 20 -3.05 -4.63 2.23
C GLN A 20 -2.61 -5.98 2.79
N ARG A 21 -2.70 -7.03 1.98
CA ARG A 21 -2.26 -8.37 2.37
C ARG A 21 -0.76 -8.40 2.67
N CYS A 22 0.06 -7.70 1.88
CA CYS A 22 1.49 -7.59 2.13
C CYS A 22 1.78 -6.96 3.50
N ILE A 23 1.11 -5.87 3.83
CA ILE A 23 1.23 -5.18 5.12
C ILE A 23 0.78 -6.11 6.26
N ALA A 24 -0.39 -6.75 6.13
CA ALA A 24 -0.94 -7.65 7.15
C ALA A 24 -0.03 -8.85 7.44
N LEU A 25 0.55 -9.46 6.39
CA LEU A 25 1.50 -10.57 6.53
C LEU A 25 2.79 -10.12 7.21
N THR A 26 3.27 -8.91 6.91
CA THR A 26 4.45 -8.32 7.55
C THR A 26 4.18 -7.99 9.02
N ALA A 27 3.02 -7.41 9.35
CA ALA A 27 2.61 -7.13 10.72
C ALA A 27 2.50 -8.42 11.54
N LYS A 28 1.88 -9.47 10.97
CA LYS A 28 1.83 -10.80 11.59
C LYS A 28 3.23 -11.32 11.88
N TYR A 29 4.11 -11.32 10.88
CA TYR A 29 5.50 -11.74 11.04
C TYR A 29 6.22 -10.93 12.14
N ALA A 30 6.06 -9.61 12.17
CA ALA A 30 6.67 -8.74 13.15
C ALA A 30 6.16 -9.00 14.58
N SER A 31 4.89 -9.41 14.74
CA SER A 31 4.31 -9.75 16.04
C SER A 31 4.78 -11.10 16.59
N GLU A 32 5.08 -12.06 15.71
CA GLU A 32 5.57 -13.40 16.10
C GLU A 32 7.08 -13.39 16.38
N ARG A 33 7.83 -12.50 15.73
CA ARG A 33 9.28 -12.41 15.85
C ARG A 33 9.69 -11.62 17.09
N LYS A 34 10.42 -12.26 18.01
CA LYS A 34 11.01 -11.62 19.19
C LYS A 34 12.48 -11.24 18.95
N LEU A 35 12.85 -10.01 19.28
CA LEU A 35 14.21 -9.48 19.28
C LEU A 35 14.38 -8.53 20.48
N PHE A 36 15.56 -8.49 21.09
CA PHE A 36 15.87 -7.58 22.21
C PHE A 36 14.87 -7.63 23.38
N GLY A 37 14.22 -8.78 23.61
CA GLY A 37 13.25 -8.97 24.69
C GLY A 37 11.81 -8.53 24.40
N SER A 38 11.53 -7.91 23.24
CA SER A 38 10.18 -7.56 22.78
C SER A 38 9.89 -8.15 21.40
N THR A 39 8.70 -7.93 20.85
CA THR A 39 8.43 -8.26 19.45
C THR A 39 9.02 -7.19 18.52
N VAL A 40 9.26 -7.54 17.26
CA VAL A 40 9.66 -6.56 16.23
C VAL A 40 8.57 -5.52 16.02
N LEU A 41 7.30 -5.91 16.20
CA LEU A 41 6.17 -4.99 16.07
C LEU A 41 6.15 -3.92 17.18
N ASP A 42 6.71 -4.21 18.36
CA ASP A 42 6.80 -3.25 19.47
C ASP A 42 7.84 -2.15 19.20
N GLN A 43 8.71 -2.33 18.20
CA GLN A 43 9.65 -1.29 17.80
C GLN A 43 8.87 -0.14 17.15
N GLN A 44 8.90 1.02 17.80
CA GLN A 44 8.14 2.21 17.40
C GLN A 44 8.30 2.55 15.90
N THR A 45 9.51 2.44 15.36
CA THR A 45 9.79 2.67 13.92
C THR A 45 9.00 1.71 13.03
N VAL A 46 8.95 0.42 13.37
CA VAL A 46 8.20 -0.59 12.60
C VAL A 46 6.71 -0.34 12.71
N HIS A 47 6.23 -0.07 13.93
CA HIS A 47 4.83 0.20 14.19
C HIS A 47 4.31 1.40 13.37
N PHE A 48 5.03 2.53 13.40
CA PHE A 48 4.68 3.70 12.61
C PHE A 48 4.78 3.46 11.11
N THR A 49 5.84 2.79 10.64
CA THR A 49 6.00 2.48 9.22
C THR A 49 4.80 1.69 8.70
N LEU A 50 4.36 0.64 9.40
CA LEU A 50 3.21 -0.16 8.98
C LEU A 50 1.90 0.64 9.00
N ALA A 51 1.72 1.51 10.01
CA ALA A 51 0.55 2.39 10.10
C ALA A 51 0.51 3.42 8.95
N GLU A 52 1.65 4.01 8.59
CA GLU A 52 1.77 4.94 7.46
C GLU A 52 1.48 4.25 6.13
N LEU A 53 2.06 3.06 5.89
CA LEU A 53 1.80 2.28 4.69
C LEU A 53 0.31 1.93 4.56
N GLN A 54 -0.34 1.52 5.65
CA GLN A 54 -1.77 1.24 5.62
C GLN A 54 -2.59 2.49 5.31
N SER A 55 -2.23 3.63 5.89
CA SER A 55 -2.91 4.91 5.64
C SER A 55 -2.80 5.34 4.18
N GLU A 56 -1.64 5.14 3.57
CA GLU A 56 -1.42 5.40 2.14
C GLU A 56 -2.27 4.49 1.24
N VAL A 57 -2.46 3.22 1.62
CA VAL A 57 -3.35 2.31 0.89
C VAL A 57 -4.81 2.78 0.97
N GLU A 58 -5.26 3.24 2.14
CA GLU A 58 -6.60 3.84 2.28
C GLU A 58 -6.75 5.12 1.44
N ALA A 59 -5.72 5.96 1.37
CA ALA A 59 -5.74 7.15 0.54
C ALA A 59 -5.91 6.82 -0.95
N VAL A 60 -5.22 5.78 -1.44
CA VAL A 60 -5.40 5.30 -2.83
C VAL A 60 -6.80 4.72 -3.04
N ARG A 61 -7.35 3.98 -2.08
CA ARG A 61 -8.72 3.47 -2.15
C ARG A 61 -9.74 4.61 -2.25
N ALA A 62 -9.63 5.62 -1.41
CA ALA A 62 -10.52 6.78 -1.42
C ALA A 62 -10.45 7.52 -2.77
N LEU A 63 -9.23 7.71 -3.31
CA LEU A 63 -9.04 8.33 -4.62
C LEU A 63 -9.66 7.49 -5.75
N LEU A 64 -9.47 6.16 -5.73
CA LEU A 64 -10.08 5.24 -6.68
C LEU A 64 -11.61 5.32 -6.62
N TYR A 65 -12.21 5.27 -5.44
CA TYR A 65 -13.67 5.32 -5.28
C TYR A 65 -14.23 6.65 -5.77
N ARG A 66 -13.56 7.76 -5.48
CA ARG A 66 -13.94 9.07 -6.03
C ARG A 66 -13.89 9.08 -7.55
N ALA A 67 -12.84 8.51 -8.15
CA ALA A 67 -12.70 8.43 -9.60
C ALA A 67 -13.77 7.55 -10.24
N VAL A 68 -14.06 6.38 -9.65
CA VAL A 68 -15.11 5.47 -10.12
C VAL A 68 -16.49 6.10 -10.00
N LEU A 69 -16.80 6.77 -8.88
CA LEU A 69 -18.08 7.45 -8.72
C LEU A 69 -18.28 8.56 -9.77
N SER A 70 -17.25 9.38 -9.98
CA SER A 70 -17.29 10.43 -11.02
C SER A 70 -17.49 9.83 -12.42
N ARG A 71 -16.84 8.69 -12.69
CA ARG A 71 -16.99 7.95 -13.97
C ARG A 71 -18.42 7.46 -14.17
N LEU A 72 -19.06 6.95 -13.11
CA LEU A 72 -20.45 6.47 -13.13
C LEU A 72 -21.44 7.62 -13.33
N ASN A 73 -21.15 8.81 -12.81
CA ASN A 73 -21.95 10.02 -13.01
C ASN A 73 -21.81 10.61 -14.44
N GLY A 74 -20.90 10.08 -15.26
CA GLY A 74 -20.65 10.56 -16.61
C GLY A 74 -19.65 11.72 -16.70
N ASP A 75 -18.97 12.05 -15.61
CA ASP A 75 -17.95 13.10 -15.59
C ASP A 75 -16.66 12.67 -16.30
N ASP A 76 -15.86 13.63 -16.78
CA ASP A 76 -14.52 13.34 -17.29
C ASP A 76 -13.58 13.00 -16.13
N VAL A 77 -13.10 11.76 -16.13
CA VAL A 77 -12.19 11.24 -15.09
C VAL A 77 -10.76 11.09 -15.56
N THR A 78 -10.38 11.62 -16.73
CA THR A 78 -9.02 11.47 -17.29
C THR A 78 -7.93 11.82 -16.27
N LEU A 79 -8.09 12.93 -15.57
CA LEU A 79 -7.16 13.39 -14.53
C LEU A 79 -7.17 12.43 -13.33
N LEU A 80 -8.34 12.13 -12.77
CA LEU A 80 -8.48 11.28 -11.59
C LEU A 80 -7.96 9.86 -11.83
N ALA A 81 -8.27 9.26 -12.98
CA ALA A 81 -7.79 7.94 -13.37
C ALA A 81 -6.26 7.91 -13.50
N SER A 82 -5.67 8.96 -14.07
CA SER A 82 -4.21 9.10 -14.19
C SER A 82 -3.54 9.26 -12.81
N MET A 83 -4.09 10.10 -11.94
CA MET A 83 -3.60 10.27 -10.57
C MET A 83 -3.67 8.97 -9.78
N THR A 84 -4.81 8.25 -9.88
CA THR A 84 -5.03 6.98 -9.19
C THR A 84 -4.00 5.95 -9.63
N LYS A 85 -3.81 5.78 -10.95
CA LYS A 85 -2.85 4.81 -11.48
C LYS A 85 -1.41 5.14 -11.10
N LEU A 86 -1.03 6.42 -11.16
CA LEU A 86 0.31 6.88 -10.77
C LEU A 86 0.58 6.60 -9.29
N LYS A 87 -0.34 7.01 -8.40
CA LYS A 87 -0.17 6.85 -6.95
C LYS A 87 -0.16 5.37 -6.56
N ALA A 88 -1.09 4.57 -7.09
CA ALA A 88 -1.13 3.13 -6.83
C ALA A 88 0.16 2.42 -7.28
N GLY A 89 0.68 2.77 -8.47
CA GLY A 89 1.93 2.17 -8.97
C GLY A 89 3.17 2.53 -8.15
N ARG A 90 3.26 3.77 -7.64
CA ARG A 90 4.36 4.17 -6.74
C ARG A 90 4.23 3.52 -5.38
N LEU A 91 3.02 3.53 -4.81
CA LEU A 91 2.75 2.93 -3.51
C LEU A 91 3.07 1.43 -3.50
N ALA A 92 2.79 0.73 -4.60
CA ALA A 92 3.11 -0.68 -4.70
C ALA A 92 4.59 -0.97 -4.43
N ARG A 93 5.50 -0.16 -4.99
CA ARG A 93 6.95 -0.30 -4.76
C ARG A 93 7.32 0.02 -3.31
N VAL A 94 6.79 1.13 -2.78
CA VAL A 94 7.09 1.58 -1.42
C VAL A 94 6.65 0.54 -0.38
N VAL A 95 5.43 0.00 -0.52
CA VAL A 95 4.89 -1.03 0.39
C VAL A 95 5.74 -2.29 0.32
N THR A 96 6.04 -2.79 -0.88
CA THR A 96 6.83 -4.03 -1.02
C THR A 96 8.23 -3.87 -0.45
N ASP A 97 8.90 -2.76 -0.76
CA ASP A 97 10.27 -2.51 -0.31
C ASP A 97 10.33 -2.34 1.21
N SER A 98 9.40 -1.57 1.77
CA SER A 98 9.33 -1.35 3.23
C SER A 98 8.99 -2.64 3.98
N CYS A 99 8.04 -3.42 3.48
CA CYS A 99 7.69 -4.73 4.06
C CYS A 99 8.87 -5.72 4.01
N LEU A 100 9.62 -5.74 2.90
CA LEU A 100 10.85 -6.53 2.79
C LEU A 100 11.91 -6.04 3.78
N GLN A 101 12.09 -4.74 3.91
CA GLN A 101 13.04 -4.15 4.84
C GLN A 101 12.71 -4.54 6.28
N VAL A 102 11.46 -4.43 6.73
CA VAL A 102 11.04 -4.87 8.09
C VAL A 102 11.36 -6.34 8.32
N ARG A 103 11.22 -7.17 7.29
CA ARG A 103 11.56 -8.60 7.38
C ARG A 103 13.07 -8.84 7.44
N LEU A 104 13.86 -8.07 6.68
CA LEU A 104 15.32 -8.20 6.55
C LEU A 104 16.12 -7.48 7.64
N SER A 105 15.64 -6.37 8.19
CA SER A 105 16.33 -5.64 9.26
C SER A 105 16.43 -6.46 10.56
N SER A 106 15.68 -7.55 10.66
CA SER A 106 15.86 -8.60 11.67
C SER A 106 17.14 -9.45 11.49
N VAL A 107 17.80 -9.37 10.33
CA VAL A 107 19.03 -10.11 9.97
C VAL A 107 20.29 -9.26 10.15
N ALA A 108 20.19 -7.93 10.02
CA ALA A 108 21.33 -7.03 9.94
C ALA A 108 21.87 -6.47 11.28
N GLN A 109 21.27 -6.83 12.43
CA GLN A 109 21.75 -6.39 13.75
C GLN A 109 22.68 -7.39 14.45
N PHE A 110 23.17 -8.41 13.73
CA PHE A 110 24.27 -9.27 14.17
C PHE A 110 25.57 -8.86 13.46
N SER A 111 26.15 -7.74 13.87
CA SER A 111 27.56 -7.38 13.68
C SER A 111 27.95 -6.29 14.65
#